data_AF-A0A2W6YFN1-F1
#
_entry.id   AF-A0A2W6YFN1-F1
#
_cell.length_a   1.000
_cell.length_b   1.000
_cell.length_c   1.000
_cell.angle_alpha   90.00
_cell.angle_beta   90.00
_cell.angle_gamma   90.00
#
_symmetry.space_group_name_H-M   'P 1'
#
loop_
_entity.id
_entity.type
_entity.pdbx_description
1 polymer ?
#
loop_
_entity_poly.entity_id
_entity_poly.type
_entity_poly.pdbx_seq_one_letter_code
_entity_poly.pdbx_strand_id
1 'polypeptide(L)'
;MTFAQSDKDVLLLYKNVLEKSDSLSSIGKISQIDSKNVLADAKSADKEYPESYFKKSMEYFRNSGYNESAFLFYLGKMRAEDLNHSGGKEHYNLSEEYQVYLEEGLFLYLAKDAGNYAKVLKMAKDYYDANDYSYISQTKGYKKLKDPNNYSQLIKILQEDNHKTQAELNAGREDMKNRIMPYFQMLKE
;
A
#
# COMPACT_ATOMS: atom_id res chain seq x y z
N MET A 1 23.66 -0.27 20.58
CA MET A 1 22.93 0.60 19.63
C MET A 1 21.54 0.76 20.21
N THR A 2 21.19 1.96 20.67
CA THR A 2 19.90 2.23 21.35
C THR A 2 18.87 2.59 20.30
N PHE A 3 17.85 1.77 20.11
CA PHE A 3 16.75 2.07 19.20
C PHE A 3 15.88 3.19 19.76
N ALA A 4 15.46 4.13 18.92
CA ALA A 4 14.42 5.07 19.30
C ALA A 4 13.09 4.29 19.47
N GLN A 5 12.15 4.83 20.27
CA GLN A 5 10.84 4.19 20.47
C GLN A 5 10.10 3.98 19.12
N SER A 6 10.25 4.91 18.19
CA SER A 6 9.74 4.81 16.82
C SER A 6 10.24 3.57 16.08
N ASP A 7 11.50 3.18 16.28
CA ASP A 7 12.08 2.04 15.58
C ASP A 7 11.55 0.72 16.14
N LYS A 8 11.33 0.64 17.45
CA LYS A 8 10.69 -0.52 18.10
C LYS A 8 9.25 -0.71 17.59
N ASP A 9 8.51 0.39 17.45
CA ASP A 9 7.12 0.36 16.99
C ASP A 9 7.04 -0.12 15.51
N VAL A 10 7.94 0.35 14.64
CA VAL A 10 8.04 -0.10 13.24
C VAL A 10 8.40 -1.59 13.15
N LEU A 11 9.37 -2.04 13.94
CA LEU A 11 9.75 -3.47 13.98
C LEU A 11 8.60 -4.35 14.44
N LEU A 12 7.80 -3.91 15.42
CA LEU A 12 6.62 -4.63 15.86
C LEU A 12 5.55 -4.71 14.76
N LEU A 13 5.34 -3.63 14.01
CA LEU A 13 4.43 -3.65 12.86
C LEU A 13 4.86 -4.67 11.81
N TYR A 14 6.14 -4.70 11.44
CA TYR A 14 6.64 -5.67 10.45
C TYR A 14 6.54 -7.11 10.93
N LYS A 15 6.83 -7.35 12.21
CA LYS A 15 6.63 -8.67 12.82
C LYS A 15 5.17 -9.11 12.70
N ASN A 16 4.23 -8.23 13.05
CA ASN A 16 2.80 -8.52 12.97
C ASN A 16 2.35 -8.82 11.54
N VAL A 17 2.86 -8.07 10.55
CA VAL A 17 2.60 -8.34 9.12
C VAL A 17 3.07 -9.74 8.73
N LEU A 18 4.31 -10.11 9.09
CA LEU A 18 4.87 -11.41 8.75
C LEU A 18 4.04 -12.55 9.34
N GLU A 19 3.77 -12.50 10.66
CA GLU A 19 2.98 -13.52 11.35
C GLU A 19 1.54 -13.62 10.80
N LYS A 20 0.90 -12.46 10.55
CA LYS A 20 -0.47 -12.43 10.04
C LYS A 20 -0.56 -12.87 8.58
N SER A 21 0.40 -12.48 7.73
CA SER A 21 0.44 -12.92 6.32
C SER A 21 0.60 -14.43 6.21
N ASP A 22 1.49 -15.03 7.02
CA ASP A 22 1.67 -16.49 7.05
C ASP A 22 0.41 -17.20 7.58
N SER A 23 -0.22 -16.65 8.62
CA SER A 23 -1.49 -17.16 9.15
C SER A 23 -2.61 -17.11 8.11
N LEU A 24 -2.84 -15.95 7.48
CA LEU A 24 -3.91 -15.78 6.48
C LEU A 24 -3.68 -16.64 5.24
N SER A 25 -2.43 -16.77 4.80
CA SER A 25 -2.05 -17.65 3.68
C SER A 25 -2.38 -19.11 3.98
N SER A 26 -2.03 -19.62 5.17
CA SER A 26 -2.27 -21.02 5.54
C SER A 26 -3.76 -21.40 5.64
N ILE A 27 -4.64 -20.44 5.91
CA ILE A 27 -6.10 -20.66 5.96
C ILE A 27 -6.83 -20.18 4.69
N GLY A 28 -6.10 -19.81 3.62
CA GLY A 28 -6.67 -19.40 2.34
C GLY A 28 -7.43 -18.06 2.38
N LYS A 29 -7.14 -17.20 3.35
CA LYS A 29 -7.81 -15.89 3.54
C LYS A 29 -6.95 -14.67 3.17
N ILE A 30 -5.74 -14.89 2.64
CA ILE A 30 -4.79 -13.80 2.30
C ILE A 30 -5.38 -12.77 1.31
N SER A 31 -6.33 -13.17 0.47
CA SER A 31 -6.95 -12.30 -0.53
C SER A 31 -8.31 -11.70 -0.12
N GLN A 32 -8.73 -11.91 1.13
CA GLN A 32 -9.98 -11.32 1.64
C GLN A 32 -9.82 -9.81 1.82
N ILE A 33 -10.81 -9.06 1.36
CA ILE A 33 -10.87 -7.61 1.47
C ILE A 33 -12.32 -7.19 1.78
N ASP A 34 -12.50 -6.30 2.75
CA ASP A 34 -13.76 -5.63 3.04
C ASP A 34 -13.94 -4.46 2.07
N SER A 35 -14.29 -4.82 0.83
CA SER A 35 -14.42 -3.85 -0.26
C SER A 35 -15.46 -2.78 0.04
N LYS A 36 -16.52 -3.09 0.79
CA LYS A 36 -17.57 -2.12 1.10
C LYS A 36 -17.04 -0.97 1.94
N ASN A 37 -16.34 -1.28 3.03
CA ASN A 37 -15.86 -0.27 3.96
C ASN A 37 -14.70 0.53 3.35
N VAL A 38 -13.74 -0.14 2.71
CA VAL A 38 -12.58 0.57 2.14
C VAL A 38 -12.95 1.46 0.95
N LEU A 39 -13.97 1.10 0.16
CA LEU A 39 -14.48 1.97 -0.91
C LEU A 39 -15.22 3.20 -0.36
N ALA A 40 -15.92 3.06 0.78
CA ALA A 40 -16.54 4.19 1.45
C ALA A 40 -15.47 5.16 2.01
N ASP A 41 -14.38 4.62 2.54
CA ASP A 41 -13.24 5.41 3.00
C ASP A 41 -12.54 6.13 1.84
N ALA A 42 -12.29 5.46 0.71
CA ALA A 42 -11.72 6.09 -0.49
C ALA A 42 -12.59 7.25 -1.01
N LYS A 43 -13.90 7.06 -1.05
CA LYS A 43 -14.85 8.12 -1.46
C LYS A 43 -14.84 9.32 -0.52
N SER A 44 -14.56 9.09 0.76
CA SER A 44 -14.41 10.17 1.74
C SER A 44 -13.09 10.91 1.52
N ALA A 45 -11.99 10.17 1.34
CA ALA A 45 -10.67 10.71 1.03
C ALA A 45 -10.60 11.46 -0.31
N ASP A 46 -11.42 11.12 -1.30
CA ASP A 46 -11.52 11.84 -2.59
C ASP A 46 -11.87 13.33 -2.44
N LYS A 47 -12.39 13.75 -1.29
CA LYS A 47 -12.76 15.14 -0.98
C LYS A 47 -11.68 15.91 -0.23
N GLU A 48 -10.62 15.24 0.17
CA GLU A 48 -9.56 15.77 1.03
C GLU A 48 -8.21 15.78 0.30
N TYR A 49 -7.19 16.36 0.93
CA TYR A 49 -5.81 16.34 0.44
C TYR A 49 -5.25 14.91 0.37
N PRO A 50 -4.24 14.59 -0.48
CA PRO A 50 -3.76 13.21 -0.67
C PRO A 50 -3.33 12.51 0.61
N GLU A 51 -2.90 13.27 1.63
CA GLU A 51 -2.52 12.72 2.94
C GLU A 51 -3.63 11.88 3.60
N SER A 52 -4.90 12.18 3.34
CA SER A 52 -6.04 11.43 3.89
C SER A 52 -6.01 9.94 3.54
N TYR A 53 -5.59 9.59 2.31
CA TYR A 53 -5.41 8.21 1.87
C TYR A 53 -4.35 7.47 2.68
N PHE A 54 -3.21 8.12 2.91
CA PHE A 54 -2.07 7.52 3.59
C PHE A 54 -2.31 7.38 5.09
N LYS A 55 -2.95 8.38 5.72
CA LYS A 55 -3.44 8.28 7.11
C LYS A 55 -4.37 7.09 7.28
N LYS A 56 -5.38 6.98 6.41
CA LYS A 56 -6.34 5.87 6.49
C LYS A 56 -5.71 4.52 6.16
N SER A 57 -4.79 4.48 5.21
CA SER A 57 -4.00 3.29 4.90
C SER A 57 -3.18 2.82 6.12
N MET A 58 -2.52 3.74 6.84
CA MET A 58 -1.78 3.41 8.06
C MET A 58 -2.71 2.94 9.19
N GLU A 59 -3.91 3.50 9.33
CA GLU A 59 -4.92 3.01 10.28
C GLU A 59 -5.28 1.54 9.99
N TYR A 60 -5.59 1.21 8.74
CA TYR A 60 -5.87 -0.17 8.34
C TYR A 60 -4.65 -1.08 8.58
N PHE A 61 -3.44 -0.61 8.27
CA PHE A 61 -2.20 -1.35 8.46
C PHE A 61 -1.98 -1.73 9.93
N ARG A 62 -2.12 -0.77 10.84
CA ARG A 62 -2.01 -0.97 12.29
C ARG A 62 -3.06 -1.94 12.83
N ASN A 63 -4.22 -2.01 12.18
CA ASN A 63 -5.32 -2.92 12.52
C ASN A 63 -5.32 -4.24 11.73
N SER A 64 -4.23 -4.59 11.06
CA SER A 64 -4.07 -5.80 10.24
C SER A 64 -5.03 -5.92 9.03
N GLY A 65 -5.65 -4.82 8.60
CA GLY A 65 -6.40 -4.72 7.34
C GLY A 65 -5.47 -4.43 6.17
N TYR A 66 -4.56 -5.36 5.86
CA TYR A 66 -3.46 -5.08 4.94
C TYR A 66 -3.88 -4.93 3.48
N ASN A 67 -4.94 -5.62 3.04
CA ASN A 67 -5.47 -5.46 1.68
C ASN A 67 -6.14 -4.08 1.50
N GLU A 68 -6.91 -3.64 2.51
CA GLU A 68 -7.54 -2.34 2.56
C GLU A 68 -6.50 -1.21 2.62
N SER A 69 -5.48 -1.42 3.47
CA SER A 69 -4.33 -0.53 3.58
C SER A 69 -3.61 -0.39 2.23
N ALA A 70 -3.27 -1.50 1.58
CA ALA A 70 -2.62 -1.50 0.28
C ALA A 70 -3.47 -0.82 -0.80
N PHE A 71 -4.78 -1.10 -0.84
CA PHE A 71 -5.69 -0.44 -1.77
C PHE A 71 -5.65 1.09 -1.63
N LEU A 72 -5.77 1.61 -0.40
CA LEU A 72 -5.72 3.06 -0.15
C LEU A 72 -4.34 3.65 -0.42
N PHE A 73 -3.27 2.93 -0.11
CA PHE A 73 -1.90 3.38 -0.36
C PHE A 73 -1.65 3.60 -1.86
N TYR A 74 -1.95 2.60 -2.69
CA TYR A 74 -1.75 2.71 -4.14
C TYR A 74 -2.72 3.71 -4.78
N LEU A 75 -3.97 3.80 -4.31
CA LEU A 75 -4.89 4.85 -4.75
C LEU A 75 -4.34 6.24 -4.40
N GLY A 76 -3.86 6.42 -3.18
CA GLY A 76 -3.23 7.67 -2.71
C GLY A 76 -2.03 8.09 -3.57
N LYS A 77 -1.18 7.15 -3.98
CA LYS A 77 -0.05 7.43 -4.90
C LYS A 77 -0.54 7.99 -6.24
N MET A 78 -1.57 7.39 -6.84
CA MET A 78 -2.15 7.92 -8.09
C MET A 78 -2.79 9.30 -7.91
N ARG A 79 -3.46 9.55 -6.77
CA ARG A 79 -4.06 10.85 -6.44
C ARG A 79 -3.02 11.95 -6.17
N ALA A 80 -1.90 11.58 -5.55
CA ALA A 80 -0.77 12.49 -5.34
C ALA A 80 -0.15 12.91 -6.67
N GLU A 81 0.08 11.97 -7.60
CA GLU A 81 0.59 12.29 -8.93
C GLU A 81 -0.36 13.20 -9.71
N ASP A 82 -1.67 12.93 -9.64
CA ASP A 82 -2.71 13.78 -10.22
C ASP A 82 -2.64 15.23 -9.70
N LEU A 83 -2.50 15.42 -8.39
CA LEU A 83 -2.34 16.74 -7.78
C LEU A 83 -1.07 17.42 -8.29
N ASN A 84 0.05 16.70 -8.27
CA ASN A 84 1.37 17.23 -8.64
C ASN A 84 1.45 17.67 -10.11
N HIS A 85 0.59 17.10 -10.97
CA HIS A 85 0.50 17.44 -12.39
C HIS A 85 -0.75 18.26 -12.76
N SER A 86 -1.57 18.65 -11.79
CA SER A 86 -2.82 19.40 -12.02
C SER A 86 -2.62 20.84 -12.50
N GLY A 87 -1.37 21.31 -12.61
CA GLY A 87 -1.02 22.68 -12.98
C GLY A 87 -1.31 23.72 -11.90
N GLY A 88 -1.79 23.27 -10.73
CA GLY A 88 -1.94 24.10 -9.53
C GLY A 88 -0.61 24.41 -8.85
N LYS A 89 -0.66 25.27 -7.82
CA LYS A 89 0.51 25.56 -6.96
C LYS A 89 0.74 24.53 -5.86
N GLU A 90 -0.24 23.66 -5.64
CA GLU A 90 -0.19 22.63 -4.60
C GLU A 90 0.63 21.43 -5.07
N HIS A 91 1.38 20.84 -4.14
CA HIS A 91 2.23 19.70 -4.39
C HIS A 91 2.28 18.82 -3.15
N TYR A 92 2.17 17.52 -3.35
CA TYR A 92 2.25 16.53 -2.30
C TYR A 92 3.51 15.69 -2.44
N ASN A 93 4.31 15.70 -1.37
CA ASN A 93 5.38 14.73 -1.16
C ASN A 93 4.94 13.79 -0.05
N LEU A 94 5.01 12.49 -0.32
CA LEU A 94 4.78 11.47 0.69
C LEU A 94 5.84 11.61 1.79
N SER A 95 5.42 11.60 3.05
CA SER A 95 6.38 11.63 4.16
C SER A 95 7.19 10.33 4.20
N GLU A 96 8.41 10.41 4.75
CA GLU A 96 9.30 9.25 4.89
C GLU A 96 8.64 8.12 5.69
N GLU A 97 7.82 8.44 6.71
CA GLU A 97 7.06 7.44 7.49
C GLU A 97 6.17 6.57 6.60
N TYR A 98 5.41 7.18 5.68
CA TYR A 98 4.53 6.42 4.77
C TYR A 98 5.32 5.78 3.63
N GLN A 99 6.35 6.48 3.11
CA GLN A 99 7.13 5.99 1.99
C GLN A 99 8.00 4.79 2.36
N VAL A 100 8.58 4.78 3.56
CA VAL A 100 9.46 3.70 4.00
C VAL A 100 8.65 2.67 4.78
N TYR A 101 8.01 3.06 5.88
CA TYR A 101 7.46 2.06 6.80
C TYR A 101 6.20 1.38 6.25
N LEU A 102 5.27 2.18 5.72
CA LEU A 102 4.05 1.62 5.18
C LEU A 102 4.29 0.86 3.87
N GLU A 103 5.10 1.40 2.96
CA GLU A 103 5.39 0.72 1.68
C GLU A 103 6.13 -0.61 1.88
N GLU A 104 7.18 -0.64 2.70
CA GLU A 104 7.91 -1.87 3.02
C GLU A 104 7.03 -2.89 3.74
N GLY A 105 6.23 -2.42 4.71
CA GLY A 105 5.29 -3.26 5.43
C GLY A 105 4.23 -3.89 4.53
N LEU A 106 3.67 -3.11 3.61
CA LEU A 106 2.73 -3.60 2.60
C LEU A 106 3.39 -4.58 1.63
N PHE A 107 4.64 -4.32 1.22
CA PHE A 107 5.39 -5.26 0.40
C PHE A 107 5.57 -6.62 1.12
N LEU A 108 5.97 -6.63 2.40
CA LEU A 108 6.10 -7.87 3.19
C LEU A 108 4.80 -8.71 3.21
N TYR A 109 3.65 -8.03 3.21
CA TYR A 109 2.34 -8.67 3.15
C TYR A 109 2.02 -9.19 1.74
N LEU A 110 2.04 -8.31 0.74
CA LEU A 110 1.58 -8.58 -0.63
C LEU A 110 2.49 -9.55 -1.38
N ALA A 111 3.80 -9.54 -1.09
CA ALA A 111 4.77 -10.45 -1.69
C ALA A 111 4.45 -11.93 -1.41
N LYS A 112 3.66 -12.23 -0.37
CA LYS A 112 3.24 -13.60 -0.02
C LYS A 112 2.36 -14.25 -1.09
N ASP A 113 1.62 -13.45 -1.86
CA ASP A 113 0.69 -13.92 -2.89
C ASP A 113 0.60 -12.88 -4.02
N ALA A 114 1.28 -13.16 -5.13
CA ALA A 114 1.32 -12.30 -6.31
C ALA A 114 -0.08 -12.07 -6.93
N GLY A 115 -0.96 -13.08 -6.84
CA GLY A 115 -2.34 -12.97 -7.29
C GLY A 115 -3.14 -11.99 -6.44
N ASN A 116 -2.96 -12.03 -5.11
CA ASN A 116 -3.52 -11.04 -4.20
C ASN A 116 -2.96 -9.64 -4.46
N TYR A 117 -1.65 -9.52 -4.67
CA TYR A 117 -1.02 -8.25 -5.00
C TYR A 117 -1.62 -7.64 -6.28
N ALA A 118 -1.72 -8.43 -7.35
CA ALA A 118 -2.35 -8.01 -8.60
C ALA A 118 -3.82 -7.58 -8.38
N LYS A 119 -4.57 -8.34 -7.56
CA LYS A 119 -5.97 -8.04 -7.24
C LYS A 119 -6.12 -6.69 -6.55
N VAL A 120 -5.29 -6.39 -5.54
CA VAL A 120 -5.35 -5.12 -4.80
C VAL A 120 -4.96 -3.93 -5.69
N LEU A 121 -3.87 -4.05 -6.45
CA LEU A 121 -3.45 -3.02 -7.41
C LEU A 121 -4.53 -2.75 -8.46
N LYS A 122 -5.12 -3.82 -9.00
CA LYS A 122 -6.22 -3.71 -9.96
C LYS A 122 -7.42 -2.99 -9.35
N MET A 123 -7.81 -3.33 -8.12
CA MET A 123 -8.91 -2.67 -7.45
C MET A 123 -8.65 -1.17 -7.24
N ALA A 124 -7.44 -0.79 -6.81
CA ALA A 124 -7.05 0.62 -6.67
C ALA A 124 -7.09 1.35 -8.01
N LYS A 125 -6.55 0.73 -9.06
CA LYS A 125 -6.53 1.28 -10.42
C LYS A 125 -7.95 1.42 -11.00
N ASP A 126 -8.77 0.39 -10.90
CA ASP A 126 -10.16 0.41 -11.39
C ASP A 126 -10.94 1.53 -10.69
N TYR A 127 -10.76 1.69 -9.37
CA TYR A 127 -11.37 2.79 -8.63
C TYR A 127 -10.85 4.14 -9.10
N TYR A 128 -9.53 4.29 -9.23
CA TYR A 128 -8.91 5.51 -9.74
C TYR A 128 -9.49 5.85 -11.10
N ASP A 129 -9.51 4.94 -12.08
CA ASP A 129 -10.01 5.19 -13.43
C ASP A 129 -11.48 5.65 -13.41
N ALA A 130 -12.33 4.98 -12.63
CA ALA A 130 -13.77 5.21 -12.61
C ALA A 130 -14.21 6.45 -11.80
N ASN A 131 -13.38 6.96 -10.89
CA ASN A 131 -13.78 8.04 -9.97
C ASN A 131 -12.87 9.26 -10.10
N ASP A 132 -13.46 10.45 -10.17
CA ASP A 132 -12.72 11.71 -10.17
C ASP A 132 -12.23 12.07 -8.77
N TYR A 133 -11.04 12.67 -8.70
CA TYR A 133 -10.50 13.19 -7.46
C TYR A 133 -11.15 14.53 -7.13
N SER A 134 -12.23 14.50 -6.36
CA SER A 134 -13.10 15.67 -6.13
C SER A 134 -12.37 16.86 -5.51
N TYR A 135 -11.28 16.63 -4.77
CA TYR A 135 -10.43 17.67 -4.21
C TYR A 135 -9.85 18.63 -5.29
N ILE A 136 -9.48 18.12 -6.47
CA ILE A 136 -8.89 18.94 -7.55
C ILE A 136 -9.66 18.92 -8.87
N SER A 137 -10.66 18.05 -9.03
CA SER A 137 -11.30 17.84 -10.34
C SER A 137 -12.04 19.06 -10.88
N GLN A 138 -12.38 20.01 -10.01
CA GLN A 138 -13.01 21.28 -10.36
C GLN A 138 -12.00 22.38 -10.72
N THR A 139 -10.70 22.12 -10.54
CA THR A 139 -9.64 23.07 -10.88
C THR A 139 -9.56 23.27 -12.40
N LYS A 140 -9.53 24.53 -12.84
CA LYS A 140 -9.45 24.87 -14.26
C LYS A 140 -8.21 24.24 -14.89
N GLY A 141 -8.42 23.43 -15.92
CA GLY A 141 -7.34 22.78 -16.67
C GLY A 141 -6.92 21.42 -16.12
N TYR A 142 -7.53 20.93 -15.03
CA TYR A 142 -7.29 19.58 -14.54
C TYR A 142 -7.58 18.55 -15.64
N LYS A 143 -6.62 17.65 -15.83
CA LYS A 143 -6.75 16.44 -16.63
C LYS A 143 -6.16 15.31 -15.81
N LYS A 144 -7.02 14.36 -15.46
CA LYS A 144 -6.63 13.11 -14.81
C LYS A 144 -5.54 12.41 -15.62
N LEU A 145 -4.48 12.00 -14.94
CA LEU A 145 -3.38 11.29 -15.58
C LEU A 145 -3.85 9.89 -16.03
N LYS A 146 -3.23 9.39 -17.10
CA LYS A 146 -3.45 8.01 -17.53
C LYS A 146 -2.38 7.14 -16.89
N ASP A 147 -2.78 6.32 -15.91
CA ASP A 147 -1.91 5.35 -15.24
C ASP A 147 -0.61 5.95 -14.66
N PRO A 148 -0.70 6.93 -13.75
CA PRO A 148 0.44 7.76 -13.35
C PRO A 148 1.59 7.00 -12.67
N ASN A 149 1.30 5.85 -12.06
CA ASN A 149 2.30 5.01 -11.40
C ASN A 149 2.60 3.71 -12.17
N ASN A 150 2.12 3.60 -13.42
CA ASN A 150 2.34 2.45 -14.30
C ASN A 150 1.89 1.11 -13.69
N TYR A 151 0.77 1.13 -12.95
CA TYR A 151 0.24 -0.07 -12.30
C TYR A 151 -0.32 -1.06 -13.30
N SER A 152 -0.71 -0.64 -14.52
CA SER A 152 -1.11 -1.58 -15.57
C SER A 152 0.02 -2.57 -15.91
N GLN A 153 1.25 -2.08 -16.02
CA GLN A 153 2.41 -2.93 -16.31
C GLN A 153 2.72 -3.86 -15.13
N LEU A 154 2.66 -3.35 -13.90
CA LEU A 154 2.91 -4.17 -12.71
C LEU A 154 1.87 -5.28 -12.54
N ILE A 155 0.57 -4.97 -12.73
CA ILE A 155 -0.51 -5.97 -12.71
C ILE A 155 -0.26 -7.04 -13.77
N LYS A 156 0.14 -6.66 -14.98
CA LYS A 156 0.46 -7.59 -16.06
C LYS A 156 1.60 -8.55 -15.68
N ILE A 157 2.70 -8.02 -15.14
CA ILE A 157 3.85 -8.82 -14.68
C ILE A 157 3.40 -9.83 -13.60
N LEU A 158 2.63 -9.37 -12.61
CA LEU A 158 2.13 -10.22 -11.53
C LEU A 158 1.20 -11.35 -12.02
N GLN A 159 0.52 -11.18 -13.17
CA GLN A 159 -0.45 -12.15 -13.69
C GLN A 159 0.14 -13.12 -14.73
N GLU A 160 1.02 -12.67 -15.62
CA GLU A 160 1.47 -13.46 -16.78
C GLU A 160 2.62 -14.44 -16.46
N ASP A 161 3.52 -14.10 -15.54
CA ASP A 161 4.66 -14.94 -15.14
C ASP A 161 4.61 -15.30 -13.65
N ASN A 162 3.41 -15.68 -13.20
CA ASN A 162 3.08 -15.81 -11.77
C ASN A 162 4.11 -16.66 -11.00
N HIS A 163 4.63 -17.76 -11.55
CA HIS A 163 5.64 -18.57 -10.86
C HIS A 163 6.99 -17.86 -10.66
N LYS A 164 7.52 -17.22 -11.70
CA LYS A 164 8.79 -16.49 -11.61
C LYS A 164 8.62 -15.26 -10.73
N THR A 165 7.57 -14.48 -10.97
CA THR A 165 7.29 -13.26 -10.20
C THR A 165 7.02 -13.58 -8.73
N GLN A 166 6.30 -14.67 -8.42
CA GLN A 166 6.11 -15.12 -7.05
C GLN A 166 7.44 -15.52 -6.38
N ALA A 167 8.37 -16.14 -7.12
CA ALA A 167 9.69 -16.46 -6.60
C ALA A 167 10.52 -15.21 -6.31
N GLU A 168 10.51 -14.22 -7.21
CA GLU A 168 11.18 -12.92 -7.03
C GLU A 168 10.62 -12.14 -5.83
N LEU A 169 9.29 -12.09 -5.70
CA LEU A 169 8.62 -11.48 -4.55
C LEU A 169 8.98 -12.18 -3.24
N ASN A 170 8.97 -13.51 -3.23
CA ASN A 170 9.36 -14.29 -2.06
C ASN A 170 10.83 -14.05 -1.68
N ALA A 171 11.73 -13.95 -2.66
CA ALA A 171 13.14 -13.63 -2.40
C ALA A 171 13.27 -12.26 -1.74
N GLY A 172 12.64 -11.22 -2.32
CA GLY A 172 12.65 -9.89 -1.72
C GLY A 172 12.04 -9.84 -0.31
N ARG A 173 10.95 -10.57 -0.09
CA ARG A 173 10.32 -10.70 1.24
C ARG A 173 11.25 -11.38 2.25
N GLU A 174 11.91 -12.48 1.87
CA GLU A 174 12.84 -13.18 2.76
C GLU A 174 14.10 -12.34 3.03
N ASP A 175 14.62 -11.60 2.05
CA ASP A 175 15.74 -10.67 2.27
C ASP A 175 15.39 -9.58 3.29
N MET A 176 14.21 -8.96 3.15
CA MET A 176 13.72 -7.99 4.13
C MET A 176 13.49 -8.61 5.51
N LYS A 177 12.87 -9.79 5.56
CA LYS A 177 12.66 -10.54 6.81
C LYS A 177 14.00 -10.86 7.49
N ASN A 178 15.00 -11.31 6.75
CA ASN A 178 16.33 -11.62 7.28
C ASN A 178 17.05 -10.37 7.83
N ARG A 179 16.84 -9.21 7.20
CA ARG A 179 17.35 -7.92 7.72
C ARG A 179 16.71 -7.55 9.06
N ILE A 180 15.41 -7.78 9.24
CA ILE A 180 14.68 -7.29 10.42
C ILE A 180 14.61 -8.28 11.59
N MET A 181 14.67 -9.59 11.30
CA MET A 181 14.48 -10.66 12.29
C MET A 181 15.47 -10.61 13.47
N PRO A 182 16.77 -10.27 13.30
CA PRO A 182 17.69 -10.12 14.44
C PRO A 182 17.21 -9.10 15.47
N TYR A 183 16.53 -8.04 15.03
CA TYR A 183 16.04 -6.98 15.91
C TYR A 183 14.77 -7.36 16.66
N PHE A 184 14.04 -8.41 16.26
CA PHE A 184 12.88 -8.88 17.00
C PHE A 184 13.23 -9.45 18.38
N GLN A 185 14.45 -9.95 18.56
CA GLN A 185 14.94 -10.41 19.86
C GLN A 185 15.06 -9.23 20.85
N MET A 186 15.36 -8.03 20.35
CA MET A 186 15.49 -6.79 21.12
C MET A 186 14.14 -6.14 21.47
N LEU A 187 13.02 -6.68 20.96
CA LEU A 187 11.65 -6.27 21.35
C LEU A 187 11.18 -6.95 22.64
N LYS A 188 11.90 -7.98 23.14
CA LYS A 188 11.57 -8.71 24.36
C LYS A 188 12.22 -8.12 25.63
N GLU A 189 13.05 -7.09 25.47
CA GLU A 189 13.73 -6.32 26.53
C GLU A 189 13.10 -4.92 26.68
#